data_AF-A0A9E2Q2X1-F1
#
_entry.id   AF-A0A9E2Q2X1-F1
#
_cell.length_a   1.000
_cell.length_b   1.000
_cell.length_c   1.000
_cell.angle_alpha   90.00
_cell.angle_beta   90.00
_cell.angle_gamma   90.00
#
_symmetry.space_group_name_H-M   'P 1'
#
loop_
_entity.id
_entity.type
_entity.pdbx_description
1 polymer ?
#
loop_
_entity_poly.entity_id
_entity_poly.type
_entity_poly.pdbx_seq_one_letter_code
_entity_poly.pdbx_strand_id
1 'polypeptide(L)' 'MVKDGESLIRIAMEAGVHINASCGGEGVCGKCRVIIEQGKVDGGISEKLNEEDISKGYRQA' A
#
# COMPACT_ATOMS: atom_id res chain seq x y z
N MET A 1 11.41 -10.55 10.33
CA MET A 1 10.85 -9.60 11.31
C MET A 1 10.57 -8.32 10.55
N VAL A 2 9.37 -7.77 10.66
CA VAL A 2 9.01 -6.50 10.00
C VAL A 2 9.30 -5.37 10.97
N LYS A 3 9.91 -4.29 10.48
CA LYS A 3 10.20 -3.08 11.24
C LYS A 3 9.15 -2.01 10.93
N ASP A 4 8.88 -1.19 11.93
CA ASP A 4 8.06 -0.01 11.74
C ASP A 4 8.69 0.91 10.69
N GLY A 5 7.86 1.43 9.79
CA GLY A 5 8.28 2.28 8.67
C GLY A 5 8.78 1.53 7.44
N GLU A 6 8.84 0.19 7.46
CA GLU A 6 9.08 -0.56 6.22
C GLU A 6 7.87 -0.51 5.29
N SER A 7 8.16 -0.41 3.99
CA SER A 7 7.14 -0.37 2.95
C SER A 7 6.53 -1.76 2.76
N LEU A 8 5.19 -1.82 2.78
CA LEU A 8 4.44 -3.06 2.65
C LEU A 8 4.74 -3.75 1.32
N ILE A 9 4.89 -2.99 0.22
CA ILE A 9 5.24 -3.57 -1.08
C ILE A 9 6.61 -4.26 -1.07
N ARG A 10 7.61 -3.71 -0.36
CA ARG A 10 8.96 -4.31 -0.30
C ARG A 10 8.95 -5.62 0.47
N ILE A 11 8.29 -5.62 1.62
CA ILE A 11 8.13 -6.81 2.46
C ILE A 11 7.37 -7.90 1.69
N ALA A 12 6.29 -7.54 0.99
CA ALA A 12 5.51 -8.48 0.19
C ALA A 12 6.38 -9.13 -0.89
N MET A 13 7.18 -8.35 -1.62
CA MET A 13 8.12 -8.87 -2.62
C MET A 13 9.16 -9.82 -2.02
N GLU A 14 9.77 -9.46 -0.90
CA GLU A 14 10.74 -10.30 -0.19
C GLU A 14 10.12 -11.61 0.31
N ALA A 15 8.86 -11.56 0.72
CA ALA A 15 8.08 -12.73 1.12
C ALA A 15 7.56 -13.56 -0.07
N GLY A 16 7.82 -13.14 -1.32
CA GLY A 16 7.32 -13.80 -2.53
C GLY A 16 5.81 -13.58 -2.81
N VAL A 17 5.19 -12.61 -2.14
CA VAL A 17 3.80 -12.20 -2.37
C VAL A 17 3.75 -11.17 -3.48
N HIS A 18 3.09 -11.51 -4.58
CA HIS A 18 2.99 -10.63 -5.73
C HIS A 18 1.86 -9.60 -5.55
N ILE A 19 2.23 -8.31 -5.54
CA ILE A 19 1.30 -7.18 -5.55
C ILE A 19 1.58 -6.35 -6.81
N ASN A 20 0.51 -5.89 -7.48
CA ASN A 20 0.63 -5.11 -8.70
C ASN A 20 1.29 -3.75 -8.43
N ALA A 21 2.58 -3.62 -8.76
CA ALA A 21 3.34 -2.39 -8.54
C ALA A 21 4.28 -2.11 -9.72
N SER A 22 3.76 -1.50 -10.79
CA SER A 22 4.60 -1.17 -11.96
C SER A 22 5.72 -0.16 -11.66
N CYS A 23 5.56 0.66 -10.62
CA CYS A 23 6.60 1.60 -10.17
C CYS A 23 7.44 1.06 -8.99
N GLY A 24 7.33 -0.23 -8.65
CA GLY A 24 8.14 -0.85 -7.59
C GLY A 24 8.01 -0.23 -6.19
N GLY A 25 6.95 0.53 -5.90
CA GLY A 25 6.74 1.16 -4.60
C GLY A 25 6.98 2.66 -4.53
N GLU A 26 7.29 3.34 -5.64
CA GLU A 26 7.44 4.80 -5.65
C GLU A 26 6.13 5.59 -5.47
N GLY A 27 4.98 4.91 -5.39
CA GLY A 27 3.67 5.55 -5.21
C GLY A 27 3.07 6.21 -6.46
N VAL A 28 3.83 6.34 -7.55
CA VAL A 28 3.40 7.11 -8.74
C VAL A 28 2.36 6.43 -9.63
N CYS A 29 2.27 5.09 -9.60
CA CYS A 29 1.42 4.35 -10.55
C CYS A 29 0.00 4.05 -10.06
N GLY A 30 -0.27 4.14 -8.75
CA GLY A 30 -1.63 3.89 -8.21
C GLY A 30 -2.12 2.44 -8.24
N LYS A 31 -1.29 1.45 -8.59
CA LYS A 31 -1.71 0.05 -8.81
C LYS A 31 -1.62 -0.85 -7.58
N CYS A 32 -0.73 -0.55 -6.63
CA CYS A 32 -0.48 -1.37 -5.44
C CYS A 32 -1.54 -1.15 -4.34
N ARG A 33 -2.81 -1.12 -4.73
CA ARG A 33 -3.92 -0.82 -3.83
C ARG A 33 -4.19 -2.02 -2.92
N VAL A 34 -4.33 -1.74 -1.64
CA VAL A 34 -4.68 -2.70 -0.58
C VAL A 34 -5.82 -2.12 0.24
N ILE A 35 -6.55 -2.97 0.96
CA ILE A 35 -7.58 -2.55 1.93
C ILE A 35 -7.13 -2.94 3.34
N ILE A 36 -7.29 -2.03 4.29
CA ILE A 36 -7.00 -2.29 5.69
C ILE A 36 -8.21 -2.99 6.31
N GLU A 37 -8.13 -4.31 6.51
CA GLU A 37 -9.18 -5.06 7.19
C GLU A 37 -9.21 -4.79 8.70
N GLN A 38 -8.04 -4.59 9.31
CA GLN A 38 -7.88 -4.31 10.74
C GLN A 38 -6.66 -3.43 11.01
N GLY A 39 -6.70 -2.63 12.07
CA GLY A 39 -5.63 -1.73 12.48
C GLY A 39 -5.73 -0.31 11.92
N LYS A 40 -4.70 0.50 12.15
CA LYS A 40 -4.59 1.87 11.65
C LYS A 40 -3.21 2.05 11.01
N VAL A 41 -3.17 2.84 9.93
CA VAL A 41 -1.94 3.20 9.23
C VAL A 41 -1.97 4.69 8.93
N ASP A 42 -0.83 5.35 9.09
CA ASP A 42 -0.68 6.80 8.84
C ASP A 42 -0.30 7.11 7.38
N GLY A 43 0.03 6.10 6.57
CA GLY A 43 0.53 6.25 5.20
C GLY A 43 -0.38 5.67 4.11
N GLY A 44 0.13 5.66 2.88
CA GLY A 44 -0.53 5.03 1.73
C GLY A 44 -1.68 5.83 1.12
N ILE A 45 -1.81 7.11 1.46
CA ILE A 45 -2.75 8.04 0.81
C ILE A 45 -1.99 8.81 -0.27
N SER A 46 -2.58 8.89 -1.46
CA SER A 46 -2.06 9.72 -2.57
C SER A 46 -3.20 10.25 -3.42
N GLU A 47 -2.87 11.17 -4.33
CA GLU A 47 -3.74 11.66 -5.40
C GLU A 47 -4.35 10.56 -6.29
N LYS A 48 -3.83 9.32 -6.24
CA LYS A 48 -4.36 8.20 -7.01
C LYS A 48 -5.52 7.49 -6.31
N LEU A 49 -5.87 7.88 -5.10
CA LEU A 49 -7.02 7.39 -4.34
C LEU A 49 -8.02 8.53 -4.17
N ASN A 50 -9.30 8.23 -4.39
CA ASN A 50 -10.36 9.19 -4.11
C ASN A 50 -10.79 9.11 -2.62
N GLU A 51 -11.56 10.08 -2.16
CA GLU A 51 -12.01 10.15 -0.76
C GLU A 51 -12.85 8.94 -0.35
N GLU A 52 -13.65 8.39 -1.27
CA GLU A 52 -14.47 7.21 -1.02
C GLU A 52 -13.60 5.97 -0.76
N ASP A 53 -12.60 5.74 -1.61
CA ASP A 53 -11.61 4.67 -1.46
C ASP A 53 -10.89 4.82 -0.11
N ILE A 54 -10.42 6.03 0.23
CA ILE A 54 -9.75 6.30 1.50
C ILE A 54 -10.66 5.98 2.69
N SER A 55 -11.94 6.35 2.61
CA SER A 55 -12.95 6.11 3.66
C SER A 55 -13.27 4.62 3.84
N LYS A 56 -13.21 3.85 2.76
CA LYS A 56 -13.37 2.39 2.76
C LYS A 56 -12.10 1.66 3.22
N GLY A 57 -11.03 2.38 3.55
CA GLY A 57 -9.78 1.81 4.03
C GLY A 57 -8.79 1.42 2.93
N TYR A 58 -8.99 1.85 1.67
CA TYR A 58 -8.02 1.62 0.61
C TYR A 58 -6.77 2.48 0.82
N ARG A 59 -5.60 1.87 0.59
CA ARG A 59 -4.27 2.48 0.67
C ARG A 59 -3.36 1.96 -0.43
N GLN A 60 -2.27 2.66 -0.70
CA GLN A 60 -1.13 2.12 -1.44
C GLN A 60 -0.18 1.40 -0.48
N ALA A 61 0.28 0.22 -0.90
CA ALA A 61 1.30 -0.60 -0.21
C ALA A 61 2.73 -0.05 -0.35
#